data_AF-A0AAW9TEE4-F1
#
_entry.id   AF-A0AAW9TEE4-F1
#
_cell.length_a   1.000
_cell.length_b   1.000
_cell.length_c   1.000
_cell.angle_alpha   90.00
_cell.angle_beta   90.00
_cell.angle_gamma   90.00
#
_symmetry.space_group_name_H-M   'P 1'
#
loop_
_entity.id
_entity.type
_entity.pdbx_description
1 polymer ?
#
loop_
_entity_poly.entity_id
_entity_poly.type
_entity_poly.pdbx_seq_one_letter_code
_entity_poly.pdbx_strand_id
1 'polypeptide(L)'
;MKIVIASLAFSLISAPVFAMCVGTDTFSSCSDASGNNYSVTRTGNTTFMNGTNTHTGSNWSQTSTTIGNSTFHNGIDKDGEGWSSTCINGFCN
;
A
#
# COMPACT_ATOMS: atom_id res chain seq x y z
N MET A 1 30.01 -35.42 -31.05
CA MET A 1 28.54 -35.19 -30.90
C MET A 1 28.38 -33.76 -30.39
N LYS A 2 27.70 -32.88 -31.13
CA LYS A 2 27.53 -31.47 -30.78
C LYS A 2 26.27 -31.32 -29.92
N ILE A 3 26.44 -30.97 -28.65
CA ILE A 3 25.32 -30.73 -27.72
C ILE A 3 24.86 -29.29 -27.94
N VAL A 4 23.64 -29.13 -28.44
CA VAL A 4 22.99 -27.82 -28.60
C VAL A 4 22.23 -27.53 -27.31
N ILE A 5 22.75 -26.60 -26.51
CA ILE A 5 22.10 -26.12 -25.29
C ILE A 5 21.12 -25.02 -25.72
N ALA A 6 19.83 -25.34 -25.77
CA ALA A 6 18.77 -24.35 -25.95
C ALA A 6 18.51 -23.66 -24.60
N SER A 7 19.03 -22.44 -24.44
CA SER A 7 18.80 -21.61 -23.26
C SER A 7 17.37 -21.02 -23.31
N LEU A 8 16.51 -21.49 -22.41
CA LEU A 8 15.15 -20.97 -22.21
C LEU A 8 15.25 -19.64 -21.43
N ALA A 9 15.06 -18.51 -22.12
CA ALA A 9 14.98 -17.21 -21.46
C ALA A 9 13.62 -17.08 -20.75
N PHE A 10 13.62 -17.10 -19.42
CA PHE A 10 12.42 -16.91 -18.61
C PHE A 10 12.14 -15.41 -18.47
N SER A 11 11.11 -14.91 -19.17
CA SER A 11 10.68 -13.52 -19.05
C SER A 11 9.99 -13.31 -17.71
N LEU A 12 10.56 -12.44 -16.86
CA LEU A 12 9.96 -12.03 -15.59
C LEU A 12 8.80 -11.06 -15.87
N ILE A 13 7.59 -11.60 -15.92
CA ILE A 13 6.37 -10.78 -15.95
C ILE A 13 6.11 -10.33 -14.51
N SER A 14 6.38 -9.05 -14.21
CA SER A 14 6.02 -8.44 -12.92
C SER A 14 4.50 -8.35 -12.81
N ALA A 15 3.89 -9.18 -11.97
CA ALA A 15 2.47 -9.08 -11.64
C ALA A 15 2.24 -7.88 -10.71
N PRO A 16 1.14 -7.12 -10.86
CA PRO A 16 0.80 -6.06 -9.92
C PRO A 16 0.57 -6.68 -8.53
N VAL A 17 1.38 -6.27 -7.56
CA VAL A 17 1.26 -6.71 -6.17
C VAL A 17 0.13 -5.92 -5.53
N PHE A 18 -1.06 -6.52 -5.44
CA PHE A 18 -2.16 -6.00 -4.64
C PHE A 18 -1.98 -6.46 -3.18
N ALA A 19 -2.32 -5.59 -2.23
CA ALA A 19 -2.39 -5.98 -0.83
C ALA A 19 -3.59 -6.91 -0.60
N MET A 20 -3.36 -8.03 0.09
CA MET A 20 -4.42 -8.90 0.58
C MET A 20 -4.92 -8.34 1.92
N CYS A 21 -6.21 -8.01 1.99
CA CYS A 21 -6.86 -7.49 3.19
C CYS A 21 -7.91 -8.45 3.73
N VAL A 22 -7.96 -8.61 5.06
CA VAL A 22 -8.98 -9.39 5.78
C VAL A 22 -9.57 -8.52 6.88
N GLY A 23 -10.90 -8.51 7.01
CA GLY A 23 -11.59 -7.78 8.06
C GLY A 23 -13.06 -7.51 7.79
N THR A 24 -13.52 -6.39 8.33
CA THR A 24 -14.89 -5.88 8.30
C THR A 24 -14.92 -4.50 7.64
N ASP A 25 -16.10 -3.90 7.54
CA ASP A 25 -16.26 -2.54 7.01
C ASP A 25 -15.55 -1.48 7.87
N THR A 26 -15.43 -1.70 9.17
CA THR A 26 -14.83 -0.73 10.11
C THR A 26 -13.35 -0.97 10.35
N PHE A 27 -12.89 -2.21 10.25
CA PHE A 27 -11.48 -2.56 10.49
C PHE A 27 -11.01 -3.65 9.53
N SER A 28 -9.85 -3.44 8.91
CA SER A 28 -9.18 -4.45 8.10
C SER A 28 -7.69 -4.48 8.37
N SER A 29 -7.11 -5.68 8.37
CA SER A 29 -5.67 -5.90 8.33
C SER A 29 -5.27 -6.28 6.92
N CYS A 30 -4.23 -5.63 6.38
CA CYS A 30 -3.74 -5.86 5.03
C CYS A 30 -2.26 -6.26 5.06
N SER A 31 -1.86 -7.10 4.11
CA SER A 31 -0.46 -7.45 3.88
C SER A 31 -0.17 -7.53 2.38
N ASP A 32 1.04 -7.22 1.95
CA ASP A 32 1.46 -7.34 0.55
C ASP A 32 2.77 -8.12 0.39
N ALA A 33 3.09 -8.48 -0.86
CA ALA A 33 4.27 -9.31 -1.17
C ALA A 33 5.60 -8.58 -0.94
N SER A 34 5.60 -7.26 -0.77
CA SER A 34 6.78 -6.45 -0.43
C SER A 34 7.06 -6.45 1.09
N GLY A 35 6.23 -7.15 1.88
CA GLY A 35 6.33 -7.27 3.33
C GLY A 35 5.76 -6.10 4.10
N ASN A 36 4.96 -5.26 3.46
CA ASN A 36 4.21 -4.25 4.19
C ASN A 36 2.99 -4.90 4.85
N ASN A 37 2.70 -4.44 6.05
CA ASN A 37 1.55 -4.83 6.86
C ASN A 37 0.86 -3.55 7.33
N TYR A 38 -0.46 -3.50 7.17
CA TYR A 38 -1.26 -2.31 7.42
C TYR A 38 -2.45 -2.66 8.29
N SER A 39 -2.72 -1.85 9.31
CA SER A 39 -4.03 -1.83 9.97
C SER A 39 -4.81 -0.62 9.45
N VAL A 40 -6.06 -0.84 9.06
CA VAL A 40 -6.94 0.19 8.52
C VAL A 40 -8.22 0.24 9.34
N THR A 41 -8.50 1.41 9.91
CA THR A 41 -9.73 1.68 10.67
C THR A 41 -10.53 2.77 9.96
N ARG A 42 -11.82 2.54 9.79
CA ARG A 42 -12.75 3.44 9.08
C ARG A 42 -13.83 3.92 10.02
N THR A 43 -13.97 5.24 10.13
CA THR A 43 -14.97 5.89 10.99
C THR A 43 -15.55 7.10 10.27
N GLY A 44 -16.83 7.02 9.90
CA GLY A 44 -17.50 8.07 9.13
C GLY A 44 -16.81 8.27 7.78
N ASN A 45 -16.35 9.50 7.52
CA ASN A 45 -15.61 9.86 6.32
C ASN A 45 -14.08 9.84 6.50
N THR A 46 -13.59 9.34 7.63
CA THR A 46 -12.17 9.29 7.96
C THR A 46 -11.66 7.86 7.97
N THR A 47 -10.51 7.63 7.35
CA THR A 47 -9.77 6.38 7.37
C THR A 47 -8.42 6.60 8.00
N PHE A 48 -8.11 5.81 9.02
CA PHE A 48 -6.81 5.76 9.67
C PHE A 48 -6.08 4.51 9.20
N MET A 49 -4.82 4.66 8.80
CA MET A 49 -3.96 3.57 8.39
C MET A 49 -2.64 3.65 9.15
N ASN A 50 -2.20 2.53 9.73
CA ASN A 50 -0.86 2.40 10.28
C ASN A 50 -0.15 1.26 9.56
N GLY A 51 1.00 1.56 8.97
CA GLY A 51 1.79 0.64 8.18
C GLY A 51 3.13 0.30 8.83
N THR A 52 3.60 -0.91 8.59
CA THR A 52 4.94 -1.39 8.95
C THR A 52 5.49 -2.26 7.83
N ASN A 53 6.79 -2.22 7.59
CA ASN A 53 7.46 -3.14 6.68
C ASN A 53 8.38 -4.07 7.48
N THR A 54 8.11 -5.38 7.42
CA THR A 54 8.86 -6.37 8.22
C THR A 54 10.28 -6.61 7.72
N HIS A 55 10.58 -6.29 6.47
CA HIS A 55 11.91 -6.44 5.89
C HIS A 55 12.83 -5.28 6.28
N THR A 56 12.30 -4.05 6.32
CA THR A 56 13.11 -2.85 6.60
C THR A 56 12.96 -2.32 8.03
N GLY A 57 11.94 -2.78 8.77
CA GLY A 57 11.56 -2.25 10.08
C GLY A 57 10.91 -0.85 10.02
N SER A 58 10.64 -0.33 8.82
CA SER A 58 10.04 0.99 8.64
C SER A 58 8.58 1.00 9.08
N ASN A 59 8.12 2.11 9.64
CA ASN A 59 6.73 2.34 10.03
C ASN A 59 6.23 3.66 9.44
N TRP A 60 4.92 3.81 9.28
CA TRP A 60 4.30 5.05 8.85
C TRP A 60 2.85 5.07 9.28
N SER A 61 2.26 6.26 9.27
CA SER A 61 0.84 6.45 9.53
C SER A 61 0.24 7.38 8.51
N GLN A 62 -1.05 7.21 8.24
CA GLN A 62 -1.82 8.04 7.32
C GLN A 62 -3.23 8.21 7.84
N THR A 63 -3.71 9.46 7.84
CA THR A 63 -5.12 9.80 8.02
C THR A 63 -5.66 10.32 6.69
N SER A 64 -6.79 9.77 6.27
CA SER A 64 -7.46 10.14 5.02
C SER A 64 -8.87 10.61 5.32
N THR A 65 -9.25 11.78 4.85
CA THR A 65 -10.61 12.31 5.03
C THR A 65 -11.24 12.55 3.67
N THR A 66 -12.40 11.95 3.43
CA THR A 66 -13.15 12.12 2.19
C THR A 66 -14.29 13.13 2.37
N ILE A 67 -14.40 14.09 1.46
CA ILE A 67 -15.46 15.09 1.43
C ILE A 67 -15.92 15.22 -0.03
N GLY A 68 -17.16 14.80 -0.31
CA GLY A 68 -17.67 14.74 -1.68
C GLY A 68 -16.82 13.79 -2.53
N ASN A 69 -16.23 14.31 -3.60
CA ASN A 69 -15.34 13.57 -4.50
C ASN A 69 -13.84 13.78 -4.21
N SER A 70 -13.50 14.52 -3.15
CA SER A 70 -12.12 14.79 -2.76
C SER A 70 -11.73 13.94 -1.56
N THR A 71 -10.52 13.40 -1.57
CA THR A 71 -9.90 12.71 -0.43
C THR A 71 -8.59 13.39 -0.10
N PHE A 72 -8.43 13.77 1.16
CA PHE A 72 -7.22 14.44 1.66
C PHE A 72 -6.44 13.45 2.49
N HIS A 73 -5.21 13.17 2.08
CA HIS A 73 -4.28 12.30 2.80
C HIS A 73 -3.25 13.14 3.55
N ASN A 74 -3.03 12.82 4.81
CA ASN A 74 -1.95 13.36 5.62
C ASN A 74 -1.25 12.18 6.27
N GLY A 75 0.07 12.08 6.12
CA GLY A 75 0.83 10.99 6.68
C GLY A 75 2.14 11.42 7.31
N ILE A 76 2.71 10.50 8.06
CA ILE A 76 4.01 10.61 8.72
C ILE A 76 4.79 9.37 8.32
N ASP A 77 5.98 9.54 7.76
CA ASP A 77 6.84 8.44 7.36
C ASP A 77 7.70 7.90 8.52
N LYS A 78 8.59 6.96 8.21
CA LYS A 78 9.49 6.30 9.17
C LYS A 78 10.48 7.24 9.86
N ASP A 79 10.81 8.36 9.21
CA ASP A 79 11.76 9.35 9.71
C ASP A 79 11.05 10.43 10.54
N GLY A 80 9.71 10.35 10.64
CA GLY A 80 8.87 11.34 11.32
C GLY A 80 8.49 12.51 10.42
N GLU A 81 8.84 12.47 9.13
CA GLU A 81 8.55 13.54 8.20
C GLU A 81 7.09 13.47 7.73
N GLY A 82 6.45 14.63 7.74
CA GLY A 82 5.05 14.78 7.34
C GLY A 82 4.90 14.92 5.84
N TRP A 83 3.85 14.33 5.28
CA TRP A 83 3.47 14.53 3.89
C TRP A 83 1.96 14.72 3.76
N SER A 84 1.54 15.35 2.66
CA SER A 84 0.13 15.49 2.32
C SER A 84 -0.09 15.28 0.83
N SER A 85 -1.23 14.73 0.46
CA SER A 85 -1.67 14.53 -0.92
C SER A 85 -3.17 14.71 -1.01
N THR A 86 -3.65 15.18 -2.15
CA THR A 86 -5.09 15.32 -2.42
C THR A 86 -5.46 14.52 -3.64
N CYS A 87 -6.51 13.72 -3.49
CA CYS A 87 -7.10 12.96 -4.58
C CYS A 87 -8.48 13.52 -4.93
N ILE A 88 -8.75 13.75 -6.21
CA ILE A 88 -10.05 14.21 -6.70
C ILE A 88 -10.58 13.19 -7.70
N ASN A 89 -11.78 12.66 -7.47
CA ASN A 89 -12.35 11.55 -8.24
C ASN A 89 -11.40 10.34 -8.34
N GLY A 90 -10.61 10.07 -7.30
CA GLY A 90 -9.62 8.99 -7.25
C GLY A 90 -8.26 9.29 -7.88
N PHE A 91 -8.05 10.47 -8.48
CA PHE A 91 -6.76 10.89 -9.03
C PHE A 91 -5.99 11.76 -8.03
N CYS A 92 -4.81 11.31 -7.61
CA CYS A 92 -3.98 11.97 -6.59
C CYS A 92 -2.85 12.81 -7.20
N ASN A 93 -2.55 13.96 -6.59
CA ASN A 93 -1.33 14.74 -6.81
C ASN A 93 -0.38 14.62 -5.62
#